data_AF-A0A2N0XFW1-F1
#
_entry.id   AF-A0A2N0XFW1-F1
#
_cell.length_a   1.000
_cell.length_b   1.000
_cell.length_c   1.000
_cell.angle_alpha   90.00
_cell.angle_beta   90.00
_cell.angle_gamma   90.00
#
_symmetry.space_group_name_H-M   'P 1'
#
loop_
_entity.id
_entity.type
_entity.pdbx_description
1 polymer ?
#
loop_
_entity_poly.entity_id
_entity_poly.type
_entity_poly.pdbx_seq_one_letter_code
_entity_poly.pdbx_strand_id
1 'polypeptide(L)'
;MKKIILVILLLFAGFAIAIFVGIQWYSDKINNGLSQKEQKIRPVWKDLLDLTNQRIQVIGDLYKEYNCDNNRHIKTFDSIITEKKSSEDYMKKNFHPLELQANIILLDLYNCKGVDKNELNSVLKSYNDSLSAKVKEYNSLIPDYNSDVFNLLNSFFIDHEKYISKRYIGIDYSNDLKTEVKKQSEIENWIKTGKLPNDSKN
;
A
#
# COMPACT_ATOMS: atom_id res chain seq x y z
N MET A 1 45.77 -46.16 -1.33
CA MET A 1 45.58 -44.73 -1.65
C MET A 1 44.46 -44.47 -2.66
N LYS A 2 44.49 -45.02 -3.90
CA LYS A 2 43.44 -44.76 -4.92
C LYS A 2 41.98 -45.08 -4.48
N LYS A 3 41.77 -46.19 -3.76
CA LYS A 3 40.43 -46.58 -3.25
C LYS A 3 39.90 -45.64 -2.16
N ILE A 4 40.78 -45.07 -1.32
CA ILE A 4 40.39 -44.15 -0.24
C ILE A 4 40.00 -42.79 -0.81
N ILE A 5 40.76 -42.30 -1.80
CA ILE A 5 40.43 -41.05 -2.51
C ILE A 5 39.07 -41.16 -3.22
N LEU A 6 38.77 -42.31 -3.83
CA LEU A 6 37.47 -42.54 -4.47
C LEU A 6 36.31 -42.51 -3.47
N VAL A 7 36.46 -43.13 -2.29
CA VAL A 7 35.46 -43.10 -1.22
C VAL A 7 35.23 -41.66 -0.75
N ILE A 8 36.31 -40.89 -0.55
CA ILE A 8 36.22 -39.48 -0.17
C ILE A 8 35.47 -38.67 -1.23
N LEU A 9 35.78 -38.85 -2.52
CA LEU A 9 35.09 -38.16 -3.62
C LEU A 9 33.60 -38.50 -3.68
N LEU A 10 33.22 -39.76 -3.47
CA LEU A 10 31.82 -40.18 -3.43
C LEU A 10 31.06 -39.57 -2.25
N LEU A 11 31.70 -39.48 -1.08
CA LEU A 11 31.13 -38.81 0.09
C LEU A 11 30.95 -37.30 -0.16
N PHE A 12 31.94 -36.64 -0.77
CA PHE A 12 31.82 -35.23 -1.15
C PHE A 12 30.71 -35.00 -2.18
N ALA A 13 30.60 -35.86 -3.19
CA ALA A 13 29.52 -35.76 -4.18
C ALA A 13 28.14 -35.95 -3.55
N GLY A 14 27.98 -36.97 -2.69
CA GLY A 14 26.73 -37.20 -1.96
C GLY A 14 26.37 -36.04 -1.03
N PHE A 15 27.35 -35.48 -0.32
CA PHE A 15 27.16 -34.31 0.52
C PHE A 15 26.78 -33.06 -0.28
N ALA A 16 27.43 -32.82 -1.42
CA ALA A 16 27.11 -31.70 -2.31
C ALA A 16 25.67 -31.81 -2.86
N ILE A 17 25.24 -33.02 -3.25
CA ILE A 17 23.86 -33.27 -3.69
C ILE A 17 22.87 -33.01 -2.54
N ALA A 18 23.17 -33.48 -1.33
CA ALA A 18 22.31 -33.26 -0.16
C ALA A 18 22.16 -31.77 0.17
N ILE A 19 23.25 -31.00 0.10
CA ILE A 19 23.22 -29.53 0.25
C ILE A 19 22.36 -28.91 -0.85
N PHE A 20 22.57 -29.29 -2.11
CA PHE A 20 21.82 -28.73 -3.24
C PHE A 20 20.31 -28.96 -3.08
N VAL A 21 19.89 -30.19 -2.75
CA VAL A 21 18.48 -30.52 -2.51
C VAL A 21 17.92 -29.75 -1.32
N GLY A 22 18.69 -29.63 -0.23
CA GLY A 22 18.28 -28.88 0.96
C GLY A 22 18.09 -27.38 0.67
N ILE A 23 19.00 -26.78 -0.10
CA ILE A 23 18.90 -25.38 -0.55
C ILE A 23 17.67 -25.18 -1.43
N GLN A 24 17.49 -26.05 -2.43
CA GLN A 24 16.35 -25.96 -3.34
C GLN A 24 15.03 -26.07 -2.58
N TRP A 25 14.90 -27.06 -1.69
CA TRP A 25 13.71 -27.25 -0.88
C TRP A 25 13.42 -26.06 0.04
N TYR A 26 14.46 -25.49 0.67
CA TYR A 26 14.31 -24.30 1.51
C TYR A 26 13.84 -23.10 0.68
N SER A 27 14.44 -22.87 -0.48
CA SER A 27 14.03 -21.83 -1.42
C SER A 27 12.57 -21.98 -1.83
N ASP A 28 12.16 -23.17 -2.26
CA ASP A 28 10.77 -23.45 -2.64
C ASP A 28 9.81 -23.21 -1.46
N LYS A 29 10.19 -23.63 -0.26
CA LYS A 29 9.37 -23.44 0.95
C LYS A 29 9.14 -21.96 1.25
N ILE A 30 10.18 -21.14 1.22
CA ILE A 30 10.06 -19.70 1.48
C ILE A 30 9.24 -19.01 0.39
N ASN A 31 9.53 -19.29 -0.89
CA ASN A 31 8.80 -18.69 -2.01
C ASN A 31 7.31 -19.11 -2.03
N ASN A 32 6.99 -20.36 -1.64
CA ASN A 32 5.60 -20.81 -1.48
C ASN A 32 4.91 -20.13 -0.30
N GLY A 33 5.62 -19.96 0.83
CA GLY A 33 5.10 -19.22 2.00
C GLY A 33 4.76 -17.77 1.64
N LEU A 34 5.67 -17.09 0.94
CA LEU A 34 5.45 -15.72 0.44
C LEU A 34 4.29 -15.64 -0.56
N SER A 35 4.17 -16.62 -1.46
CA SER A 35 3.01 -16.72 -2.37
C SER A 35 1.68 -16.83 -1.62
N GLN A 36 1.61 -17.65 -0.56
CA GLN A 36 0.40 -17.78 0.26
C GLN A 36 0.08 -16.47 1.01
N LYS A 37 1.10 -15.77 1.53
CA LYS A 37 0.91 -14.46 2.15
C LYS A 37 0.46 -13.41 1.13
N GLU A 38 1.02 -13.38 -0.08
CA GLU A 38 0.55 -12.51 -1.16
C GLU A 38 -0.91 -12.79 -1.54
N GLN A 39 -1.32 -14.07 -1.58
CA GLN A 39 -2.72 -14.44 -1.85
C GLN A 39 -3.69 -13.90 -0.79
N LYS A 40 -3.24 -13.67 0.45
CA LYS A 40 -4.03 -13.01 1.50
C LYS A 40 -4.01 -11.49 1.39
N ILE A 41 -2.86 -10.89 1.06
CA ILE A 41 -2.71 -9.44 0.96
C ILE A 41 -3.43 -8.88 -0.27
N ARG A 42 -3.35 -9.56 -1.42
CA ARG A 42 -3.91 -9.10 -2.70
C ARG A 42 -5.40 -8.76 -2.64
N PRO A 43 -6.31 -9.60 -2.10
CA PRO A 43 -7.72 -9.24 -2.02
C PRO A 43 -7.96 -8.04 -1.11
N VAL A 44 -7.29 -7.94 0.04
CA VAL A 44 -7.44 -6.80 0.95
C VAL A 44 -6.96 -5.50 0.29
N TRP A 45 -5.84 -5.57 -0.43
CA TRP A 45 -5.34 -4.44 -1.22
C TRP A 45 -6.34 -4.04 -2.31
N LYS A 46 -6.92 -5.01 -3.02
CA LYS A 46 -7.95 -4.75 -4.03
C LYS A 46 -9.19 -4.07 -3.41
N ASP A 47 -9.67 -4.57 -2.28
CA ASP A 47 -10.81 -3.97 -1.57
C ASP A 47 -10.53 -2.52 -1.15
N LEU A 48 -9.31 -2.24 -0.67
CA LEU A 48 -8.86 -0.87 -0.35
C LEU A 48 -8.94 0.03 -1.57
N LEU A 49 -8.42 -0.43 -2.72
CA LEU A 49 -8.47 0.33 -3.95
C LEU A 49 -9.91 0.60 -4.39
N ASP A 50 -10.77 -0.43 -4.34
CA ASP A 50 -12.17 -0.31 -4.76
C ASP A 50 -12.95 0.65 -3.85
N LEU A 51 -12.77 0.57 -2.53
CA LEU A 51 -13.40 1.49 -1.57
C LEU A 51 -12.90 2.93 -1.71
N THR A 52 -11.59 3.13 -1.87
CA THR A 52 -10.99 4.43 -2.16
C THR A 52 -11.58 5.02 -3.43
N ASN A 53 -11.75 4.20 -4.47
CA ASN A 53 -12.32 4.64 -5.73
C ASN A 53 -13.77 5.08 -5.60
N GLN A 54 -14.59 4.29 -4.91
CA GLN A 54 -15.99 4.63 -4.64
C GLN A 54 -16.10 5.92 -3.83
N ARG A 55 -15.29 6.06 -2.77
CA ARG A 55 -15.24 7.28 -1.95
C ARG A 55 -14.88 8.51 -2.79
N ILE A 56 -13.85 8.43 -3.63
CA ILE A 56 -13.46 9.53 -4.53
C ILE A 56 -14.60 9.91 -5.48
N GLN A 57 -15.31 8.92 -6.02
CA GLN A 57 -16.45 9.18 -6.91
C GLN A 57 -17.57 9.91 -6.18
N VAL A 58 -17.95 9.45 -4.99
CA VAL A 58 -18.97 10.10 -4.16
C VAL A 58 -18.59 11.54 -3.81
N ILE A 59 -17.34 11.78 -3.41
CA ILE A 59 -16.85 13.15 -3.15
C ILE A 59 -16.97 14.01 -4.44
N GLY A 60 -16.63 13.45 -5.60
CA GLY A 60 -16.73 14.14 -6.89
C GLY A 60 -18.17 14.47 -7.29
N ASP A 61 -19.12 13.57 -7.03
CA ASP A 61 -20.54 13.78 -7.32
C ASP A 61 -21.12 14.85 -6.40
N LEU A 62 -20.82 14.80 -5.09
CA LEU A 62 -21.22 15.84 -4.13
C LEU A 62 -20.61 17.21 -4.49
N TYR A 63 -19.35 17.24 -4.92
CA TYR A 63 -18.68 18.48 -5.33
C TYR A 63 -19.39 19.13 -6.53
N LYS A 64 -19.90 18.32 -7.47
CA LYS A 64 -20.70 18.81 -8.61
C LYS A 64 -22.08 19.28 -8.16
N GLU A 65 -22.73 18.53 -7.28
CA GLU A 65 -24.08 18.82 -6.77
C GLU A 65 -24.15 20.16 -6.03
N TYR A 66 -23.24 20.40 -5.09
CA TYR A 66 -23.21 21.65 -4.31
C TYR A 66 -22.64 22.85 -5.08
N ASN A 67 -22.28 22.67 -6.35
CA ASN A 67 -21.79 23.72 -7.25
C ASN A 67 -20.70 24.61 -6.60
N CYS A 68 -19.70 23.97 -5.98
CA CYS A 68 -18.65 24.64 -5.20
C CYS A 68 -17.68 25.54 -5.99
N ASP A 69 -17.99 25.85 -7.26
CA ASP A 69 -17.24 26.71 -8.22
C ASP A 69 -15.82 26.16 -8.57
N ASN A 70 -15.14 26.67 -9.61
CA ASN A 70 -15.34 26.35 -11.03
C ASN A 70 -14.10 25.53 -11.47
N ASN A 71 -14.26 24.30 -11.96
CA ASN A 71 -13.23 23.51 -12.67
C ASN A 71 -11.90 23.12 -11.97
N ARG A 72 -11.57 23.62 -10.77
CA ARG A 72 -10.25 23.35 -10.14
C ARG A 72 -10.02 21.87 -9.86
N HIS A 73 -10.99 21.23 -9.23
CA HIS A 73 -10.88 19.84 -8.80
C HIS A 73 -11.65 18.87 -9.69
N ILE A 74 -12.57 19.36 -10.55
CA ILE A 74 -13.33 18.52 -11.48
C ILE A 74 -12.40 17.83 -12.49
N LYS A 75 -11.45 18.56 -13.08
CA LYS A 75 -10.42 17.96 -13.95
C LYS A 75 -9.52 16.98 -13.21
N THR A 76 -9.24 17.25 -11.93
CA THR A 76 -8.48 16.35 -11.05
C THR A 76 -9.27 15.07 -10.79
N PHE A 77 -10.58 15.13 -10.52
CA PHE A 77 -11.45 13.97 -10.39
C PHE A 77 -11.48 13.14 -11.67
N ASP A 78 -11.70 13.77 -12.83
CA ASP A 78 -11.78 13.06 -14.10
C ASP A 78 -10.43 12.44 -14.48
N SER A 79 -9.30 13.12 -14.20
CA SER A 79 -7.94 12.57 -14.38
C SER A 79 -7.68 11.39 -13.46
N ILE A 80 -8.00 11.52 -12.17
CA ILE A 80 -7.91 10.44 -11.18
C ILE A 80 -8.77 9.26 -11.64
N ILE A 81 -9.99 9.50 -12.14
CA ILE A 81 -10.91 8.45 -12.61
C ILE A 81 -10.46 7.81 -13.94
N THR A 82 -9.77 8.56 -14.80
CA THR A 82 -9.30 8.08 -16.11
C THR A 82 -7.98 7.32 -15.99
N GLU A 83 -7.00 7.83 -15.25
CA GLU A 83 -5.71 7.16 -14.99
C GLU A 83 -5.91 5.83 -14.22
N LYS A 84 -6.97 5.75 -13.39
CA LYS A 84 -7.44 4.53 -12.69
C LYS A 84 -7.72 3.34 -13.61
N LYS A 85 -8.08 3.56 -14.87
CA LYS A 85 -8.37 2.45 -15.81
C LYS A 85 -7.10 1.74 -16.31
N SER A 86 -5.90 2.26 -16.00
CA SER A 86 -4.70 1.89 -16.74
C SER A 86 -3.82 0.78 -16.13
N SER A 87 -3.85 0.48 -14.83
CA SER A 87 -3.25 -0.75 -14.24
C SER A 87 -3.32 -0.80 -12.70
N GLU A 88 -3.28 -2.01 -12.15
CA GLU A 88 -3.06 -2.27 -10.71
C GLU A 88 -1.74 -1.65 -10.19
N ASP A 89 -0.75 -1.50 -11.06
CA ASP A 89 0.56 -0.92 -10.74
C ASP A 89 0.54 0.60 -10.57
N TYR A 90 -0.33 1.31 -11.29
CA TYR A 90 -0.53 2.74 -11.08
C TYR A 90 -1.08 3.01 -9.68
N MET A 91 -2.07 2.24 -9.24
CA MET A 91 -2.69 2.42 -7.92
C MET A 91 -1.74 2.06 -6.77
N LYS A 92 -0.87 1.06 -6.94
CA LYS A 92 0.20 0.73 -5.96
C LYS A 92 1.18 1.89 -5.73
N LYS A 93 1.53 2.62 -6.78
CA LYS A 93 2.46 3.76 -6.70
C LYS A 93 1.77 5.05 -6.22
N ASN A 94 0.47 5.19 -6.48
CA ASN A 94 -0.24 6.45 -6.31
C ASN A 94 -1.31 6.43 -5.20
N PHE A 95 -1.50 5.34 -4.46
CA PHE A 95 -2.52 5.27 -3.39
C PHE A 95 -2.47 6.46 -2.42
N HIS A 96 -1.30 6.75 -1.84
CA HIS A 96 -1.12 7.87 -0.91
C HIS A 96 -1.36 9.24 -1.56
N PRO A 97 -0.77 9.56 -2.72
CA PRO A 97 -1.10 10.77 -3.47
C PRO A 97 -2.59 10.93 -3.79
N LEU A 98 -3.27 9.85 -4.15
CA LEU A 98 -4.70 9.86 -4.49
C LEU A 98 -5.57 10.14 -3.27
N GLU A 99 -5.29 9.48 -2.14
CA GLU A 99 -6.00 9.73 -0.89
C GLU A 99 -5.77 11.16 -0.36
N LEU A 100 -4.54 11.69 -0.48
CA LEU A 100 -4.26 13.08 -0.14
C LEU A 100 -5.09 14.03 -1.00
N GLN A 101 -5.11 13.83 -2.32
CA GLN A 101 -5.92 14.65 -3.21
C GLN A 101 -7.41 14.55 -2.88
N ALA A 102 -7.92 13.34 -2.62
CA ALA A 102 -9.30 13.13 -2.20
C ALA A 102 -9.64 13.89 -0.90
N ASN A 103 -8.73 13.86 0.07
CA ASN A 103 -8.91 14.55 1.36
C ASN A 103 -8.83 16.08 1.24
N ILE A 104 -7.94 16.60 0.38
CA ILE A 104 -7.89 18.03 0.05
C ILE A 104 -9.22 18.47 -0.55
N ILE A 105 -9.74 17.73 -1.53
CA ILE A 105 -10.98 18.10 -2.20
C ILE A 105 -12.17 17.98 -1.24
N LEU A 106 -12.19 16.95 -0.41
CA LEU A 106 -13.19 16.83 0.63
C LEU A 106 -13.14 18.03 1.59
N LEU A 107 -11.95 18.50 1.96
CA LEU A 107 -11.81 19.68 2.82
C LEU A 107 -12.38 20.94 2.14
N ASP A 108 -12.15 21.10 0.84
CA ASP A 108 -12.75 22.19 0.06
C ASP A 108 -14.29 22.07 0.03
N LEU A 109 -14.82 20.84 -0.12
CA LEU A 109 -16.26 20.57 -0.02
C LEU A 109 -16.82 20.95 1.36
N TYR A 110 -16.13 20.65 2.47
CA TYR A 110 -16.56 21.10 3.80
C TYR A 110 -16.61 22.63 3.96
N ASN A 111 -15.81 23.36 3.18
CA ASN A 111 -15.73 24.82 3.23
C ASN A 111 -16.65 25.50 2.20
N CYS A 112 -17.26 24.71 1.31
CA CYS A 112 -18.16 25.18 0.28
C CYS A 112 -19.46 25.72 0.89
N LYS A 113 -19.90 26.89 0.40
CA LYS A 113 -21.09 27.56 0.89
C LYS A 113 -22.34 26.77 0.46
N GLY A 114 -23.18 26.40 1.42
CA GLY A 114 -24.43 25.65 1.16
C GLY A 114 -24.32 24.15 1.40
N VAL A 115 -23.14 23.64 1.74
CA VAL A 115 -22.96 22.24 2.15
C VAL A 115 -23.40 22.04 3.60
N ASP A 116 -24.28 21.07 3.84
CA ASP A 116 -24.55 20.58 5.19
C ASP A 116 -23.45 19.58 5.59
N LYS A 117 -22.66 19.96 6.59
CA LYS A 117 -21.56 19.15 7.10
C LYS A 117 -22.06 17.84 7.73
N ASN A 118 -23.26 17.83 8.31
CA ASN A 118 -23.84 16.63 8.92
C ASN A 118 -24.24 15.62 7.85
N GLU A 119 -24.84 16.08 6.76
CA GLU A 119 -25.18 15.26 5.60
C GLU A 119 -23.90 14.69 4.95
N LEU A 120 -22.91 15.53 4.70
CA LEU A 120 -21.62 15.12 4.14
C LEU A 120 -20.93 14.06 5.02
N ASN A 121 -20.89 14.30 6.34
CA ASN A 121 -20.38 13.34 7.31
C ASN A 121 -21.14 12.01 7.25
N SER A 122 -22.47 12.05 7.17
CA SER A 122 -23.32 10.86 7.13
C SER A 122 -23.04 10.00 5.88
N VAL A 123 -22.94 10.64 4.71
CA VAL A 123 -22.66 9.96 3.43
C VAL A 123 -21.28 9.28 3.46
N LEU A 124 -20.26 9.97 4.00
CA LEU A 124 -18.87 9.49 3.98
C LEU A 124 -18.52 8.57 5.13
N LYS A 125 -19.33 8.53 6.20
CA LYS A 125 -19.05 7.72 7.39
C LYS A 125 -18.84 6.25 7.04
N SER A 126 -19.74 5.67 6.26
CA SER A 126 -19.67 4.25 5.88
C SER A 126 -18.39 3.91 5.10
N TYR A 127 -17.95 4.82 4.22
CA TYR A 127 -16.69 4.69 3.48
C TYR A 127 -15.48 4.81 4.39
N ASN A 128 -15.46 5.81 5.27
CA ASN A 128 -14.35 6.03 6.22
C ASN A 128 -14.21 4.85 7.20
N ASP A 129 -15.33 4.33 7.71
CA ASP A 129 -15.33 3.17 8.62
C ASP A 129 -14.83 1.92 7.90
N SER A 130 -15.30 1.67 6.67
CA SER A 130 -14.87 0.53 5.84
C SER A 130 -13.40 0.61 5.46
N LEU A 131 -12.92 1.80 5.05
CA LEU A 131 -11.52 2.05 4.75
C LEU A 131 -10.64 1.89 5.99
N SER A 132 -11.05 2.41 7.14
CA SER A 132 -10.33 2.24 8.41
C SER A 132 -10.18 0.76 8.78
N ALA A 133 -11.26 -0.02 8.65
CA ALA A 133 -11.23 -1.45 8.90
C ALA A 133 -10.28 -2.17 7.93
N LYS A 134 -10.33 -1.85 6.63
CA LYS A 134 -9.46 -2.47 5.62
C LYS A 134 -8.01 -2.05 5.74
N VAL A 135 -7.71 -0.81 6.13
CA VAL A 135 -6.33 -0.37 6.43
C VAL A 135 -5.78 -1.15 7.61
N LYS A 136 -6.57 -1.34 8.68
CA LYS A 136 -6.16 -2.17 9.83
C LYS A 136 -5.92 -3.62 9.42
N GLU A 137 -6.81 -4.20 8.64
CA GLU A 137 -6.67 -5.56 8.11
C GLU A 137 -5.38 -5.69 7.28
N TYR A 138 -5.16 -4.81 6.30
CA TYR A 138 -3.96 -4.79 5.48
C TYR A 138 -2.69 -4.65 6.32
N ASN A 139 -2.64 -3.62 7.19
CA ASN A 139 -1.48 -3.36 8.05
C ASN A 139 -1.20 -4.50 9.03
N SER A 140 -2.19 -5.32 9.38
CA SER A 140 -1.98 -6.50 10.24
C SER A 140 -1.24 -7.65 9.51
N LEU A 141 -1.33 -7.71 8.18
CA LEU A 141 -0.68 -8.74 7.36
C LEU A 141 0.76 -8.38 6.99
N ILE A 142 1.08 -7.08 6.96
CA ILE A 142 2.39 -6.58 6.51
C ILE A 142 3.56 -7.00 7.40
N PRO A 143 3.48 -7.00 8.74
CA PRO A 143 4.61 -7.39 9.60
C PRO A 143 5.08 -8.82 9.33
N ASP A 144 4.14 -9.76 9.22
CA ASP A 144 4.44 -11.18 8.99
C ASP A 144 5.00 -11.41 7.57
N TYR A 145 4.49 -10.72 6.55
CA TYR A 145 5.07 -10.77 5.20
C TYR A 145 6.46 -10.14 5.15
N ASN A 146 6.63 -8.93 5.68
CA ASN A 146 7.91 -8.22 5.64
C ASN A 146 8.97 -8.92 6.51
N SER A 147 8.58 -9.59 7.60
CA SER A 147 9.49 -10.39 8.40
C SER A 147 10.12 -11.51 7.58
N ASP A 148 9.34 -12.20 6.75
CA ASP A 148 9.87 -13.23 5.85
C ASP A 148 10.79 -12.63 4.78
N VAL A 149 10.46 -11.45 4.25
CA VAL A 149 11.28 -10.75 3.24
C VAL A 149 12.63 -10.28 3.81
N PHE A 150 12.62 -9.72 5.03
CA PHE A 150 13.82 -9.16 5.66
C PHE A 150 14.62 -10.16 6.48
N ASN A 151 14.11 -11.37 6.73
CA ASN A 151 14.87 -12.40 7.43
C ASN A 151 16.16 -12.70 6.65
N LEU A 152 17.30 -12.58 7.33
CA LEU A 152 18.62 -12.67 6.71
C LEU A 152 18.86 -13.99 5.96
N LEU A 153 18.33 -15.11 6.45
CA LEU A 153 18.46 -16.39 5.75
C LEU A 153 17.53 -16.42 4.54
N ASN A 154 16.28 -15.97 4.71
CA ASN A 154 15.31 -15.95 3.62
C ASN A 154 15.76 -15.04 2.47
N SER A 155 16.37 -13.89 2.77
CA SER A 155 16.80 -12.95 1.74
C SER A 155 17.85 -13.52 0.77
N PHE A 156 18.54 -14.62 1.10
CA PHE A 156 19.40 -15.30 0.13
C PHE A 156 18.64 -16.21 -0.86
N PHE A 157 17.44 -16.66 -0.49
CA PHE A 157 16.68 -17.67 -1.24
C PHE A 157 15.36 -17.15 -1.83
N ILE A 158 14.98 -15.91 -1.51
CA ILE A 158 13.80 -15.26 -2.07
C ILE A 158 14.05 -14.83 -3.51
N ASP A 159 13.02 -14.99 -4.35
CA ASP A 159 12.93 -14.32 -5.64
C ASP A 159 12.64 -12.82 -5.43
N HIS A 160 13.70 -12.00 -5.43
CA HIS A 160 13.62 -10.55 -5.19
C HIS A 160 12.94 -9.77 -6.32
N GLU A 161 12.85 -10.34 -7.53
CA GLU A 161 12.09 -9.72 -8.61
C GLU A 161 10.58 -9.83 -8.33
N LYS A 162 10.17 -10.93 -7.68
CA LYS A 162 8.78 -11.22 -7.37
C LYS A 162 8.33 -10.68 -6.01
N TYR A 163 9.15 -10.85 -4.97
CA TYR A 163 8.77 -10.55 -3.59
C TYR A 163 9.55 -9.37 -3.04
N ILE A 164 8.86 -8.23 -3.02
CA ILE A 164 9.37 -6.97 -2.47
C ILE A 164 8.59 -6.66 -1.19
N SER A 165 9.26 -6.04 -0.22
CA SER A 165 8.61 -5.54 0.99
C SER A 165 7.42 -4.64 0.66
N LYS A 166 6.35 -4.77 1.45
CA LYS A 166 5.14 -3.96 1.30
C LYS A 166 5.19 -2.79 2.29
N ARG A 167 4.67 -1.64 1.87
CA ARG A 167 4.56 -0.45 2.74
C ARG A 167 3.31 -0.54 3.61
N TYR A 168 3.40 0.01 4.81
CA TYR A 168 2.24 0.26 5.67
C TYR A 168 1.45 1.45 5.15
N ILE A 169 0.14 1.44 5.37
CA ILE A 169 -0.74 2.58 5.09
C ILE A 169 -0.88 3.39 6.38
N GLY A 170 -0.32 4.60 6.39
CA GLY A 170 -0.36 5.52 7.54
C GLY A 170 -1.59 6.43 7.60
N ILE A 171 -2.65 6.13 6.85
CA ILE A 171 -3.87 6.96 6.79
C ILE A 171 -4.81 6.56 7.91
N ASP A 172 -5.23 7.55 8.69
CA ASP A 172 -6.19 7.34 9.78
C ASP A 172 -7.48 8.12 9.51
N TYR A 173 -8.47 7.41 8.97
CA TYR A 173 -9.81 7.94 8.66
C TYR A 173 -10.63 8.33 9.91
N SER A 174 -10.14 8.09 11.12
CA SER A 174 -10.79 8.51 12.37
C SER A 174 -10.32 9.88 12.88
N ASN A 175 -9.19 10.39 12.38
CA ASN A 175 -8.70 11.72 12.71
C ASN A 175 -9.54 12.81 12.03
N ASP A 176 -9.48 14.04 12.55
CA ASP A 176 -10.09 15.17 11.86
C ASP A 176 -9.42 15.40 10.50
N LEU A 177 -10.24 15.67 9.48
CA LEU A 177 -9.80 15.77 8.09
C LEU A 177 -8.71 16.82 7.89
N LYS A 178 -8.74 17.93 8.63
CA LYS A 178 -7.76 19.01 8.48
C LYS A 178 -6.38 18.59 8.99
N THR A 179 -6.34 17.90 10.13
CA THR A 179 -5.12 17.29 10.66
C THR A 179 -4.61 16.21 9.72
N GLU A 180 -5.48 15.38 9.15
CA GLU A 180 -5.08 14.32 8.23
C GLU A 180 -4.49 14.88 6.92
N VAL A 181 -5.14 15.88 6.30
CA VAL A 181 -4.60 16.59 5.12
C VAL A 181 -3.23 17.21 5.43
N LYS A 182 -3.08 17.85 6.60
CA LYS A 182 -1.82 18.45 7.01
C LYS A 182 -0.72 17.39 7.16
N LYS A 183 -0.98 16.31 7.90
CA LYS A 183 -0.03 15.19 8.09
C LYS A 183 0.37 14.56 6.76
N GLN A 184 -0.59 14.29 5.89
CA GLN A 184 -0.32 13.68 4.58
C GLN A 184 0.47 14.64 3.67
N SER A 185 0.16 15.93 3.67
CA SER A 185 0.93 16.93 2.92
C SER A 185 2.37 17.05 3.43
N GLU A 186 2.58 16.96 4.74
CA GLU A 186 3.91 16.95 5.36
C GLU A 186 4.72 15.71 4.97
N ILE A 187 4.08 14.52 4.97
CA ILE A 187 4.69 13.26 4.54
C ILE A 187 5.07 13.31 3.05
N GLU A 188 4.18 13.78 2.18
CA GLU A 188 4.46 13.91 0.75
C GLU A 188 5.59 14.91 0.47
N ASN A 189 5.64 16.02 1.22
CA ASN A 189 6.73 16.97 1.11
C ASN A 189 8.07 16.36 1.56
N TRP A 190 8.08 15.59 2.64
CA TRP A 190 9.26 14.86 3.08
C TRP A 190 9.72 13.83 2.04
N ILE A 191 8.79 13.05 1.46
CA ILE A 191 9.11 12.09 0.38
C ILE A 191 9.77 12.80 -0.81
N LYS A 192 9.28 14.00 -1.18
CA LYS A 192 9.80 14.77 -2.32
C LYS A 192 11.11 15.48 -2.03
N THR A 193 11.32 15.96 -0.81
CA THR A 193 12.41 16.90 -0.50
C THR A 193 13.44 16.35 0.49
N GLY A 194 13.15 15.22 1.14
CA GLY A 194 13.92 14.66 2.25
C GLY A 194 13.83 15.44 3.56
N LYS A 195 13.13 16.59 3.62
CA LYS A 195 13.05 17.46 4.79
C LYS A 195 11.93 17.04 5.74
N LEU A 196 12.27 16.80 7.01
CA LEU A 196 11.28 16.39 7.99
C LEU A 196 10.30 17.55 8.26
N PRO A 197 9.05 17.26 8.68
CA PRO A 197 8.02 18.27 8.93
C PRO A 197 8.39 19.36 9.95
N ASN A 198 9.50 19.20 10.69
CA ASN A 198 9.98 20.13 11.70
C ASN A 198 11.38 20.71 11.43
N ASP A 199 12.02 20.42 10.28
CA ASP A 199 13.34 20.98 9.95
C ASP A 199 13.29 22.48 9.58
N SER A 200 12.10 23.07 9.54
CA SER A 200 11.87 24.50 9.25
C SER A 200 11.89 25.40 10.48
N LYS A 201 12.20 24.86 11.67
CA LYS A 201 12.21 25.60 12.94
C LYS A 201 13.57 25.75 13.64
N ASN A 202 14.66 25.40 12.97
CA ASN A 202 16.02 25.65 13.48
C ASN A 202 16.82 26.53 12.53
#